data_AF-A0A1Y1NF78-F1
#
_entry.id   AF-A0A1Y1NF78-F1
#
_cell.length_a   1.000
_cell.length_b   1.000
_cell.length_c   1.000
_cell.angle_alpha   90.00
_cell.angle_beta   90.00
_cell.angle_gamma   90.00
#
_symmetry.space_group_name_H-M   'P 1'
#
loop_
_entity.id
_entity.type
_entity.pdbx_description
1 polymer ?
#
loop_
_entity_poly.entity_id
_entity_poly.type
_entity_poly.pdbx_seq_one_letter_code
_entity_poly.pdbx_strand_id
1 'polypeptide(L)'
;QTYILEALMSYVPQETGEAALLAERIAPRLSHSNSSVVLTCIRVILYLLNYIADQKQITTLCRKLSPPLVTLLAKGPEVQYLALRNALLILQRRPEVLKNDIRVFFCKYNDPIYVKVTKLELIFMLANENNIDEV
;
A
#
# COMPACT_ATOMS: atom_id res chain seq x y z
N GLN A 1 -4.11 17.12 -10.78
CA GLN A 1 -3.97 17.33 -9.33
C GLN A 1 -2.84 16.50 -8.70
N THR A 2 -2.22 15.53 -9.40
CA THR A 2 -1.09 14.75 -8.86
C THR A 2 0.25 15.49 -8.89
N TYR A 3 0.40 16.53 -9.72
CA TYR A 3 1.66 17.27 -9.94
C TYR A 3 2.37 17.74 -8.66
N ILE A 4 1.60 18.19 -7.65
CA ILE A 4 2.20 18.65 -6.37
C ILE A 4 2.78 17.44 -5.61
N LEU A 5 2.07 16.32 -5.57
CA LEU A 5 2.55 15.09 -4.92
C LEU A 5 3.75 14.49 -5.67
N GLU A 6 3.76 14.61 -7.00
CA GLU A 6 4.90 14.19 -7.82
C GLU A 6 6.13 15.06 -7.57
N ALA A 7 5.96 16.38 -7.41
CA ALA A 7 7.06 17.27 -7.05
C ALA A 7 7.68 16.94 -5.68
N LEU A 8 6.88 16.46 -4.72
CA LEU A 8 7.38 16.01 -3.42
C LEU A 8 8.31 14.79 -3.52
N MET A 9 8.25 14.00 -4.58
CA MET A 9 9.21 12.90 -4.80
C MET A 9 10.62 13.39 -5.12
N SER A 10 10.76 14.62 -5.61
CA SER A 10 12.06 15.26 -5.89
C SER A 10 12.67 15.91 -4.64
N TYR A 11 11.92 15.99 -3.55
CA TYR A 11 12.39 16.56 -2.29
C TYR A 11 13.08 15.50 -1.43
N VAL A 12 14.23 15.83 -0.84
CA VAL A 12 14.93 14.98 0.13
C VAL A 12 14.81 15.63 1.50
N PRO A 13 14.03 15.05 2.43
CA PRO A 13 13.93 15.56 3.80
C PRO A 13 15.31 15.61 4.45
N GLN A 14 15.65 16.76 5.05
CA GLN A 14 16.94 16.92 5.75
C GLN A 14 16.84 16.47 7.20
N GLU A 15 15.64 16.55 7.79
CA GLU A 15 15.37 16.15 9.16
C GLU A 15 14.39 14.98 9.23
N THR A 16 14.63 14.05 10.14
CA THR A 16 13.78 12.85 10.31
C THR A 16 12.38 13.20 10.80
N GLY A 17 12.25 14.26 11.62
CA GLY A 17 10.96 14.78 12.09
C GLY A 17 10.12 15.42 10.98
N GLU A 18 10.78 16.05 10.00
CA GLU A 18 10.12 16.66 8.85
C GLU A 18 9.47 15.60 7.96
N ALA A 19 10.18 14.49 7.69
CA ALA A 19 9.66 13.38 6.89
C ALA A 19 8.37 12.79 7.51
N ALA A 20 8.33 12.64 8.83
CA ALA A 20 7.17 12.17 9.55
C ALA A 20 5.99 13.16 9.48
N LEU A 21 6.27 14.46 9.67
CA LEU A 21 5.26 15.51 9.57
C LEU A 21 4.63 15.55 8.16
N LEU A 22 5.46 15.48 7.12
CA LEU A 22 5.01 15.45 5.73
C LEU A 22 4.14 14.22 5.45
N ALA A 23 4.55 13.03 5.90
CA ALA A 23 3.78 11.82 5.72
C ALA A 23 2.39 11.91 6.39
N GLU A 24 2.32 12.46 7.61
CA GLU A 24 1.05 12.69 8.32
C GLU A 24 0.16 13.73 7.62
N ARG A 25 0.74 14.76 7.00
CA ARG A 25 -0.01 15.75 6.22
C ARG A 25 -0.59 15.18 4.92
N ILE A 26 0.06 14.17 4.34
CA ILE A 26 -0.38 13.51 3.11
C ILE A 26 -1.41 12.42 3.41
N ALA A 27 -1.35 11.78 4.59
CA ALA A 27 -2.23 10.67 4.97
C ALA A 27 -3.74 10.91 4.72
N PRO A 28 -4.33 12.10 4.97
CA PRO A 28 -5.74 12.36 4.66
C PRO A 28 -6.10 12.24 3.18
N ARG A 29 -5.14 12.33 2.26
CA ARG A 29 -5.36 12.20 0.81
C ARG A 29 -5.43 10.74 0.35
N LEU A 30 -5.20 9.78 1.25
CA LEU A 30 -5.33 8.35 0.95
C LEU A 30 -6.78 7.90 0.75
N SER A 31 -7.76 8.64 1.26
CA SER A 31 -9.20 8.37 1.08
C SER A 31 -9.81 9.08 -0.14
N HIS A 32 -8.98 9.58 -1.05
CA HIS A 32 -9.45 10.31 -2.23
C HIS A 32 -10.17 9.38 -3.22
N SER A 33 -11.20 9.88 -3.91
CA SER A 33 -12.00 9.08 -4.86
C SER A 33 -11.20 8.61 -6.08
N ASN A 34 -10.22 9.41 -6.51
CA ASN A 34 -9.34 9.13 -7.63
C ASN A 34 -8.18 8.20 -7.23
N SER A 35 -8.14 7.00 -7.83
CA SER A 35 -7.11 5.99 -7.62
C SER A 35 -5.68 6.46 -7.91
N SER A 36 -5.48 7.34 -8.91
CA SER A 36 -4.15 7.88 -9.23
C SER A 36 -3.62 8.79 -8.11
N VAL A 37 -4.49 9.54 -7.45
CA VAL A 37 -4.11 10.35 -6.28
C VAL A 37 -3.71 9.43 -5.13
N VAL A 38 -4.50 8.39 -4.85
CA VAL A 38 -4.21 7.43 -3.78
C VAL A 38 -2.88 6.71 -4.01
N LEU A 39 -2.63 6.18 -5.22
CA LEU A 39 -1.38 5.51 -5.57
C LEU A 39 -0.17 6.45 -5.46
N THR A 40 -0.31 7.71 -5.88
CA THR A 40 0.76 8.71 -5.74
C THR A 40 1.03 9.02 -4.27
N CYS A 41 0.00 9.17 -3.45
CA CYS A 41 0.15 9.36 -2.00
C CYS A 41 0.86 8.17 -1.34
N ILE A 42 0.47 6.93 -1.69
CA ILE A 42 1.13 5.72 -1.19
C ILE A 42 2.62 5.74 -1.57
N ARG A 43 2.94 6.06 -2.83
CA ARG A 43 4.34 6.16 -3.29
C ARG A 43 5.14 7.20 -2.51
N VAL A 44 4.59 8.39 -2.30
CA VAL A 44 5.28 9.46 -1.55
C VAL A 44 5.47 9.07 -0.07
N ILE A 45 4.46 8.48 0.56
CA ILE A 45 4.58 8.02 1.96
C ILE A 45 5.65 6.93 2.07
N LEU A 46 5.67 5.94 1.17
CA LEU A 46 6.70 4.90 1.14
C LEU A 46 8.11 5.46 0.94
N TYR A 47 8.25 6.52 0.15
CA TYR A 47 9.50 7.24 -0.02
C TYR A 47 9.93 7.93 1.29
N LEU A 48 9.04 8.70 1.92
CA LEU A 48 9.28 9.40 3.18
C LEU A 48 9.60 8.45 4.34
N LEU A 49 9.01 7.25 4.37
CA LEU A 49 9.29 6.22 5.37
C LEU A 49 10.76 5.78 5.41
N ASN A 50 11.55 6.03 4.36
CA ASN A 50 12.99 5.73 4.36
C ASN A 50 13.81 6.76 5.17
N TYR A 51 13.23 7.91 5.49
CA TYR A 51 13.88 9.02 6.21
C TYR A 51 13.36 9.20 7.64
N ILE A 52 12.40 8.37 8.08
CA ILE A 52 11.87 8.40 9.44
C ILE A 52 12.70 7.45 10.32
N ALA A 53 13.18 7.93 11.47
CA ALA A 53 13.95 7.12 12.41
C ALA A 53 13.07 6.36 13.42
N ASP A 54 11.90 6.90 13.78
CA ASP A 54 11.02 6.28 14.76
C ASP A 54 10.21 5.11 14.17
N GLN A 55 10.52 3.91 14.63
CA GLN A 55 9.86 2.68 14.22
C GLN A 55 8.36 2.64 14.60
N LYS A 56 7.95 3.33 15.68
CA LYS A 56 6.53 3.40 16.08
C LYS A 56 5.72 4.22 15.07
N GLN A 57 6.26 5.35 14.62
CA GLN A 57 5.65 6.16 13.56
C GLN A 57 5.59 5.40 12.24
N ILE A 58 6.67 4.70 11.84
CA ILE A 58 6.67 3.85 10.64
C ILE A 58 5.54 2.83 10.68
N THR A 59 5.40 2.12 11.81
CA THR A 59 4.37 1.09 11.98
C THR A 59 2.96 1.70 11.90
N THR A 60 2.76 2.86 12.50
CA THR A 60 1.48 3.58 12.47
C THR A 60 1.10 4.02 11.05
N LEU A 61 2.05 4.57 10.29
CA LEU A 61 1.85 4.94 8.90
C LEU A 61 1.59 3.71 8.01
N CYS A 62 2.31 2.62 8.22
CA CYS A 62 2.08 1.36 7.49
C CYS A 62 0.65 0.84 7.70
N ARG A 63 0.13 0.90 8.93
CA ARG A 63 -1.27 0.53 9.20
C ARG A 63 -2.27 1.44 8.49
N LYS A 64 -1.98 2.74 8.33
CA LYS A 64 -2.81 3.68 7.57
C LYS A 64 -2.79 3.40 6.06
N LEU A 65 -1.80 2.69 5.53
CA LEU A 65 -1.69 2.34 4.11
C LEU A 65 -2.52 1.10 3.71
N SER A 66 -2.88 0.22 4.66
CA SER A 66 -3.67 -0.98 4.34
C SER A 66 -5.09 -0.64 3.81
N PRO A 67 -5.94 0.16 4.50
CA PRO A 67 -7.31 0.40 4.04
C PRO A 67 -7.43 1.01 2.63
N PRO A 68 -6.57 1.97 2.21
CA PRO A 68 -6.54 2.47 0.84
C PRO A 68 -6.21 1.39 -0.20
N LEU A 69 -5.26 0.49 0.09
CA LEU A 69 -4.93 -0.63 -0.80
C LEU A 69 -6.13 -1.56 -0.96
N VAL A 70 -6.82 -1.90 0.14
CA VAL A 70 -8.06 -2.70 0.10
C VAL A 70 -9.14 -2.01 -0.73
N THR A 71 -9.30 -0.69 -0.59
CA THR A 71 -10.28 0.09 -1.36
C THR A 71 -9.98 0.09 -2.87
N LEU A 72 -8.70 0.10 -3.26
CA LEU A 72 -8.30 0.00 -4.66
C LEU A 72 -8.60 -1.39 -5.25
N LEU A 73 -8.54 -2.45 -4.44
CA LEU A 73 -8.89 -3.82 -4.86
C LEU A 73 -10.38 -4.02 -5.10
N ALA A 74 -11.24 -3.13 -4.56
CA ALA A 74 -12.67 -3.14 -4.79
C ALA A 74 -13.09 -2.42 -6.10
N LYS A 75 -12.15 -1.83 -6.84
CA LYS A 75 -12.40 -1.17 -8.13
C LYS A 75 -12.49 -2.21 -9.26
N GLY A 76 -12.69 -1.74 -10.49
CA GLY A 76 -12.72 -2.59 -11.68
C GLY A 76 -11.43 -3.41 -11.87
N PRO A 77 -11.48 -4.46 -12.71
CA PRO A 77 -10.43 -5.48 -12.78
C PRO A 77 -9.06 -4.94 -13.20
N GLU A 78 -9.00 -3.89 -14.02
CA GLU A 78 -7.75 -3.25 -14.46
C GLU A 78 -7.08 -2.49 -13.30
N VAL A 79 -7.86 -1.71 -12.55
CA VAL A 79 -7.36 -0.97 -11.37
C VAL A 79 -6.99 -1.94 -10.26
N GLN A 80 -7.78 -2.99 -10.08
CA GLN A 80 -7.49 -4.06 -9.13
C GLN A 80 -6.17 -4.75 -9.46
N TYR A 81 -5.94 -5.12 -10.73
CA TYR A 81 -4.68 -5.73 -11.16
C TYR A 81 -3.49 -4.80 -10.92
N LEU A 82 -3.61 -3.52 -11.29
CA LEU A 82 -2.58 -2.52 -11.00
C LEU A 82 -2.30 -2.42 -9.50
N ALA A 83 -3.33 -2.41 -8.66
CA ALA A 83 -3.20 -2.35 -7.21
C ALA A 83 -2.53 -3.62 -6.65
N LEU A 84 -2.87 -4.81 -7.15
CA LEU A 84 -2.23 -6.06 -6.75
C LEU A 84 -0.73 -6.09 -7.10
N ARG A 85 -0.35 -5.64 -8.31
CA ARG A 85 1.06 -5.54 -8.71
C ARG A 85 1.84 -4.56 -7.83
N ASN A 86 1.24 -3.43 -7.49
CA ASN A 86 1.86 -2.49 -6.54
C ASN A 86 1.93 -3.08 -5.12
N ALA A 87 0.90 -3.78 -4.66
CA ALA A 87 0.90 -4.44 -3.35
C ALA A 87 2.04 -5.45 -3.25
N LEU A 88 2.32 -6.22 -4.31
CA LEU A 88 3.44 -7.16 -4.37
C LEU A 88 4.78 -6.46 -4.15
N LEU A 89 5.02 -5.36 -4.85
CA LEU A 89 6.25 -4.56 -4.70
C LEU A 89 6.38 -3.95 -3.30
N ILE A 90 5.27 -3.48 -2.73
CA ILE A 90 5.24 -2.93 -1.38
C ILE A 90 5.58 -4.02 -0.37
N LEU A 91 5.00 -5.22 -0.52
CA LEU A 91 5.21 -6.33 0.39
C LEU A 91 6.66 -6.83 0.38
N GLN A 92 7.30 -6.87 -0.80
CA GLN A 92 8.73 -7.19 -0.94
C GLN A 92 9.63 -6.20 -0.18
N ARG A 93 9.25 -4.91 -0.11
CA ARG A 93 10.04 -3.89 0.57
C ARG A 93 9.70 -3.74 2.06
N ARG A 94 8.42 -3.89 2.41
CA ARG A 94 7.84 -3.62 3.73
C ARG A 94 6.72 -4.64 4.01
N PRO A 95 7.05 -5.83 4.51
CA PRO A 95 6.05 -6.88 4.74
C PRO A 95 4.97 -6.48 5.75
N GLU A 96 5.30 -5.59 6.70
CA GLU A 96 4.38 -5.15 7.77
C GLU A 96 3.12 -4.41 7.30
N VAL A 97 3.04 -3.96 6.04
CA VAL A 97 1.90 -3.15 5.56
C VAL A 97 0.61 -3.97 5.42
N LEU A 98 0.70 -5.26 5.04
CA LEU A 98 -0.45 -6.08 4.63
C LEU A 98 -0.61 -7.40 5.42
N LYS A 99 0.17 -7.61 6.49
CA LYS A 99 0.21 -8.89 7.23
C LYS A 99 -1.15 -9.38 7.75
N ASN A 100 -2.08 -8.48 8.08
CA ASN A 100 -3.32 -8.82 8.78
C ASN A 100 -4.54 -8.97 7.86
N ASP A 101 -4.39 -8.71 6.55
CA ASP A 101 -5.53 -8.57 5.63
C ASP A 101 -5.51 -9.64 4.51
N ILE A 102 -5.03 -10.86 4.81
CA ILE A 102 -4.85 -11.92 3.79
C ILE A 102 -6.15 -12.27 3.06
N ARG A 103 -7.29 -12.21 3.76
CA ARG A 103 -8.62 -12.52 3.23
C ARG A 103 -9.04 -11.63 2.06
N VAL A 104 -8.49 -10.41 1.99
CA VAL A 104 -8.78 -9.47 0.89
C VAL A 104 -8.24 -9.99 -0.45
N PHE A 105 -7.22 -10.84 -0.41
CA PHE A 105 -6.62 -11.45 -1.59
C PHE A 105 -7.33 -12.74 -2.05
N PHE A 106 -8.39 -13.20 -1.38
CA PHE A 106 -9.11 -14.39 -1.85
C PHE A 106 -9.75 -14.16 -3.22
N CYS A 107 -9.63 -15.18 -4.07
CA CYS A 107 -10.13 -15.14 -5.44
C CYS A 107 -11.66 -15.21 -5.45
N LYS A 108 -12.29 -14.30 -6.21
CA LYS A 108 -13.72 -14.41 -6.51
C LYS A 108 -13.91 -15.23 -7.79
N TYR A 109 -15.07 -15.88 -7.92
CA TYR A 109 -15.38 -16.71 -9.10
C TYR A 109 -15.23 -15.93 -10.41
N ASN A 110 -15.71 -14.68 -10.42
CA ASN A 110 -15.72 -13.77 -11.57
C ASN A 110 -14.42 -12.98 -11.78
N ASP A 111 -13.40 -13.15 -10.93
CA ASP A 111 -12.11 -12.48 -11.13
C ASP A 111 -11.44 -12.98 -12.44
N PRO A 112 -10.88 -12.09 -13.27
CA PRO A 112 -10.09 -12.48 -14.42
C PRO A 112 -8.87 -13.32 -14.02
N ILE A 113 -8.38 -14.16 -14.94
CA ILE A 113 -7.26 -15.08 -14.64
C ILE A 113 -6.00 -14.37 -14.15
N TYR A 114 -5.66 -13.21 -14.73
CA TYR A 114 -4.50 -12.42 -14.30
C TYR A 114 -4.64 -11.86 -12.88
N VAL A 115 -5.86 -11.54 -12.44
CA VAL A 115 -6.15 -11.13 -11.06
C VAL A 115 -6.00 -12.32 -10.12
N LYS A 116 -6.56 -13.48 -10.48
CA LYS A 116 -6.48 -14.72 -9.69
C LYS A 116 -5.03 -15.16 -9.45
N VAL A 117 -4.22 -15.18 -10.51
CA VAL A 117 -2.79 -15.56 -10.40
C VAL A 117 -2.05 -14.62 -9.46
N THR A 118 -2.24 -13.30 -9.59
CA THR A 118 -1.55 -12.32 -8.74
C THR A 118 -2.02 -12.38 -7.28
N LYS A 119 -3.31 -12.66 -7.06
CA LYS A 119 -3.89 -12.89 -5.73
C LYS A 119 -3.25 -14.09 -5.04
N LEU A 120 -3.10 -15.21 -5.74
CA LEU A 120 -2.45 -16.41 -5.21
C LEU A 120 -0.97 -16.14 -4.87
N GLU A 121 -0.26 -15.38 -5.71
CA GLU A 121 1.13 -14.97 -5.43
C GLU A 121 1.24 -14.17 -4.12
N LEU A 122 0.31 -13.22 -3.89
CA LEU A 122 0.26 -12.44 -2.66
C LEU A 122 -0.11 -13.28 -1.43
N ILE A 123 -1.06 -14.20 -1.57
CA ILE A 123 -1.42 -15.14 -0.49
C ILE A 123 -0.21 -15.98 -0.11
N PHE A 124 0.50 -16.53 -1.10
CA PHE A 124 1.71 -17.31 -0.87
C PHE A 124 2.79 -16.50 -0.12
N MET A 125 2.99 -15.22 -0.48
CA MET A 125 3.94 -14.35 0.22
C MET A 125 3.51 -13.97 1.64
N LEU A 126 2.21 -13.96 1.95
CA LEU A 126 1.66 -13.57 3.25
C LEU A 126 1.39 -14.76 4.18
N ALA A 127 1.40 -15.97 3.64
CA ALA A 127 1.16 -17.20 4.38
C ALA A 127 2.22 -17.38 5.49
N ASN A 128 1.75 -17.66 6.70
CA ASN A 128 2.56 -17.92 7.88
C ASN A 128 1.82 -18.93 8.80
N GLU A 129 2.52 -19.45 9.81
CA GLU A 129 1.97 -20.47 10.71
C GLU A 129 0.67 -20.04 11.41
N ASN A 130 0.42 -18.74 11.57
CA ASN A 130 -0.78 -18.23 12.24
C ASN A 130 -1.99 -18.08 11.31
N ASN A 131 -1.81 -18.09 9.99
CA ASN A 131 -2.91 -17.91 9.02
C ASN A 131 -3.07 -19.10 8.07
N ILE A 132 -2.31 -20.17 8.26
CA ILE A 132 -2.35 -21.36 7.41
C ILE A 132 -3.73 -22.03 7.38
N ASP A 133 -4.50 -21.97 8.48
CA ASP A 133 -5.85 -22.51 8.54
C ASP A 133 -6.88 -21.67 7.76
N GLU A 134 -6.54 -20.41 7.42
CA GLU A 134 -7.40 -19.51 6.66
C GLU A 134 -7.15 -19.54 5.15
N VAL A 135 -5.98 -20.06 4.71
CA VAL A 135 -5.50 -20.07 3.32
C VAL A 135 -5.93 -21.34 2.60
#